data_AF-A0A934ZET3-F1
#
_entry.id   AF-A0A934ZET3-F1
#
_cell.length_a   1.000
_cell.length_b   1.000
_cell.length_c   1.000
_cell.angle_alpha   90.00
_cell.angle_beta   90.00
_cell.angle_gamma   90.00
#
_symmetry.space_group_name_H-M   'P 1'
#
loop_
_entity.id
_entity.type
_entity.pdbx_description
1 polymer ?
#
loop_
_entity_poly.entity_id
_entity_poly.type
_entity_poly.pdbx_seq_one_letter_code
_entity_poly.pdbx_strand_id
1 'polypeptide(L)' 'MAMSASILGSALKAAIDGVDDKTDRDALFGAMAQAIINHITTNGTVTVTVASVSGVTVGAGTSGPGTGTGTIA' A
#
# COMPACT_ATOMS: atom_id res chain seq x y z
N MET A 1 -7.52 3.57 8.07
CA MET A 1 -7.27 2.31 8.78
C MET A 1 -5.76 2.11 8.79
N ALA A 2 -5.10 2.30 9.93
CA ALA A 2 -3.65 2.26 10.00
C ALA A 2 -3.12 0.87 9.61
N MET A 3 -1.96 0.81 8.94
CA MET A 3 -1.17 -0.40 8.71
C MET A 3 -0.86 -1.08 10.05
N SER A 4 -1.77 -1.94 10.53
CA SER A 4 -1.60 -2.63 11.80
C SER A 4 -0.96 -3.99 11.55
N ALA A 5 0.02 -4.34 12.39
CA ALA A 5 0.68 -5.65 12.35
C ALA A 5 -0.30 -6.83 12.41
N SER A 6 -1.51 -6.64 12.93
CA SER A 6 -2.58 -7.65 12.96
C SER A 6 -3.11 -8.04 11.57
N ILE A 7 -3.19 -7.09 10.62
CA ILE A 7 -3.69 -7.36 9.26
C ILE A 7 -2.61 -8.10 8.47
N LEU A 8 -1.38 -7.58 8.49
CA LEU A 8 -0.26 -8.23 7.80
C LEU A 8 0.06 -9.60 8.40
N GLY A 9 0.02 -9.74 9.73
CA GLY A 9 0.25 -11.02 10.40
C GLY A 9 -0.76 -12.09 10.01
N SER A 10 -2.03 -11.73 9.85
CA SER A 10 -3.08 -12.65 9.38
C SER A 10 -2.86 -13.07 7.92
N ALA A 11 -2.46 -12.13 7.06
CA ALA A 11 -2.15 -12.42 5.66
C ALA A 11 -0.91 -13.31 5.51
N LEU A 12 0.14 -13.06 6.30
CA LEU A 12 1.34 -13.90 6.36
C LEU A 12 1.00 -15.31 6.84
N LYS A 13 0.19 -15.44 7.88
CA LYS A 13 -0.28 -16.74 8.36
C LYS A 13 -1.02 -17.50 7.27
N ALA A 14 -1.97 -16.86 6.59
CA ALA A 14 -2.71 -17.49 5.49
C ALA A 14 -1.79 -17.92 4.34
N ALA A 15 -0.78 -17.11 4.00
CA ALA A 15 0.20 -17.44 2.98
C ALA A 15 1.04 -18.67 3.35
N ILE A 16 1.48 -18.77 4.61
CA ILE A 16 2.22 -19.94 5.12
C ILE A 16 1.32 -21.18 5.16
N ASP A 17 0.07 -21.03 5.59
CA ASP A 17 -0.88 -22.15 5.67
C ASP A 17 -1.17 -22.73 4.28
N GLY A 18 -1.16 -21.90 3.23
CA GLY A 18 -1.35 -22.29 1.83
C GLY A 18 -0.15 -22.95 1.15
N VAL A 19 1.01 -23.04 1.83
CA VAL A 19 2.15 -23.83 1.32
C VAL A 19 1.97 -25.29 1.74
N ASP A 20 1.94 -26.17 0.74
CA ASP A 20 1.74 -27.62 0.91
C ASP A 20 2.90 -28.27 1.68
N ASP A 21 4.13 -28.09 1.20
CA ASP A 21 5.34 -28.55 1.88
C ASP A 21 5.98 -27.44 2.72
N LYS A 22 5.82 -27.53 4.04
CA LYS A 22 6.39 -26.55 4.99
C LYS A 22 7.89 -26.72 5.24
N THR A 23 8.49 -27.75 4.66
CA THR A 23 9.95 -27.98 4.70
C THR A 23 10.67 -27.30 3.53
N ASP A 24 9.95 -27.03 2.44
CA ASP A 24 10.43 -26.18 1.34
C ASP A 24 10.47 -24.72 1.80
N ARG A 25 11.69 -24.29 2.19
CA ARG A 25 11.92 -22.94 2.69
C ARG A 25 11.78 -21.89 1.59
N ASP A 26 12.13 -22.22 0.34
CA ASP A 26 12.05 -21.27 -0.76
C ASP A 26 10.59 -20.96 -1.09
N ALA A 27 9.73 -21.99 -1.12
CA ALA A 27 8.28 -21.81 -1.27
C ALA A 27 7.68 -20.98 -0.12
N LEU A 28 8.12 -21.23 1.12
CA LEU A 28 7.62 -20.52 2.29
C LEU A 28 8.01 -19.03 2.27
N PHE A 29 9.28 -18.73 2.00
CA PHE A 29 9.76 -17.35 1.91
C PHE A 29 9.16 -16.63 0.71
N GLY A 30 8.98 -17.31 -0.43
CA GLY A 30 8.29 -16.77 -1.59
C GLY A 30 6.84 -16.37 -1.29
N ALA A 31 6.08 -17.25 -0.62
CA ALA A 31 4.70 -16.97 -0.22
C ALA A 31 4.61 -15.77 0.75
N MET A 32 5.51 -15.70 1.73
CA MET A 32 5.58 -14.56 2.66
C MET A 32 5.91 -13.25 1.95
N ALA A 33 6.89 -13.25 1.04
CA ALA A 33 7.26 -12.06 0.28
C ALA A 33 6.10 -11.55 -0.59
N GLN A 34 5.39 -12.46 -1.26
CA GLN A 34 4.21 -12.10 -2.07
C GLN A 34 3.09 -11.51 -1.21
N ALA A 35 2.85 -12.05 -0.02
CA ALA A 35 1.86 -11.50 0.91
C ALA A 35 2.19 -10.07 1.36
N ILE A 36 3.47 -9.78 1.61
CA ILE A 36 3.94 -8.43 1.94
C ILE A 36 3.73 -7.46 0.77
N ILE A 37 4.12 -7.86 -0.44
CA ILE A 37 3.93 -7.05 -1.65
C ILE A 37 2.45 -6.73 -1.84
N ASN A 38 1.57 -7.74 -1.78
CA ASN A 38 0.14 -7.54 -1.91
C ASN A 38 -0.42 -6.58 -0.85
N HIS A 39 0.05 -6.70 0.39
CA HIS A 39 -0.36 -5.81 1.48
C HIS A 39 0.05 -4.36 1.20
N ILE A 40 1.30 -4.13 0.75
CA ILE A 40 1.81 -2.80 0.39
C ILE A 40 1.07 -2.25 -0.82
N THR A 41 0.87 -3.01 -1.89
CA THR A 41 0.17 -2.53 -3.10
C THR A 41 -1.28 -2.15 -2.78
N THR A 42 -1.95 -2.93 -1.95
CA THR A 42 -3.36 -2.70 -1.60
C THR A 42 -3.53 -1.51 -0.66
N ASN A 43 -2.61 -1.31 0.29
CA ASN A 43 -2.78 -0.34 1.38
C ASN A 43 -1.83 0.86 1.31
N GLY A 44 -0.81 0.80 0.45
CA GLY A 44 0.24 1.82 0.28
C GLY A 44 -0.18 3.02 -0.55
N THR A 45 -1.41 3.06 -1.05
CA THR A 45 -1.98 4.27 -1.65
C THR A 45 -2.20 5.33 -0.57
N VAL A 46 -1.26 6.26 -0.48
CA VAL A 46 -1.43 7.52 0.24
C VAL A 46 -2.15 8.50 -0.70
N THR A 47 -3.48 8.56 -0.60
CA THR A 47 -4.26 9.57 -1.31
C THR A 47 -4.11 10.90 -0.58
N VAL A 48 -3.27 11.79 -1.10
CA VAL A 48 -3.17 13.18 -0.64
C VAL A 48 -4.18 14.03 -1.39
N THR A 49 -5.32 14.31 -0.75
CA THR A 49 -6.30 15.27 -1.28
C THR A 49 -5.89 16.68 -0.90
N VAL A 50 -5.33 17.45 -1.84
CA VAL A 50 -5.06 18.87 -1.65
C VAL A 50 -6.31 19.66 -2.02
N ALA A 51 -7.07 20.08 -1.02
CA ALA A 51 -8.32 20.83 -1.22
C ALA A 51 -8.10 22.22 -1.85
N SER A 52 -6.99 22.88 -1.51
CA SER A 52 -6.55 24.15 -2.12
C SER A 52 -5.11 24.48 -1.70
N VAL A 53 -4.30 25.07 -2.59
CA VAL A 53 -2.98 25.60 -2.26
C VAL A 53 -3.15 27.07 -1.85
N SER A 54 -2.95 27.39 -0.56
CA SER A 54 -2.89 28.79 -0.11
C SER A 54 -1.53 29.39 -0.49
N GLY A 55 -1.53 30.57 -1.13
CA GLY A 55 -0.31 31.27 -1.56
C GLY A 55 -0.09 31.35 -3.08
N VAL A 56 -1.01 30.81 -3.90
CA VAL A 56 -1.01 31.03 -5.35
C VAL A 56 -1.96 32.18 -5.67
N THR A 57 -1.44 33.28 -6.23
CA THR A 57 -2.29 34.32 -6.80
C THR A 57 -3.04 33.72 -8.00
N VAL A 58 -4.37 33.65 -7.90
CA VAL A 58 -5.24 33.16 -8.97
C VAL A 58 -5.00 33.96 -10.26
N GLY A 59 -4.48 33.29 -11.30
CA GLY A 59 -4.63 33.75 -12.69
C GLY A 59 -6.06 33.46 -13.17
N ALA A 60 -6.42 33.84 -14.40
CA ALA A 60 -7.78 33.66 -14.95
C ALA A 60 -8.28 32.19 -15.01
N GLY A 61 -7.49 31.20 -14.55
CA GLY A 61 -7.89 29.82 -14.39
C GLY A 61 -8.35 29.51 -12.96
N THR A 62 -9.45 28.77 -12.82
CA THR A 62 -9.91 28.23 -11.53
C THR A 62 -8.92 27.19 -11.01
N SER A 63 -8.26 27.48 -9.88
CA SER A 63 -7.53 26.45 -9.12
C SER A 63 -8.53 25.48 -8.48
N GLY A 64 -8.76 24.33 -9.12
CA GLY A 64 -9.56 23.23 -8.56
C GLY A 64 -8.72 22.31 -7.66
N PRO A 65 -9.36 21.43 -6.86
CA PRO A 65 -8.65 20.42 -6.09
C PRO A 65 -7.86 19.49 -7.03
N GLY A 66 -6.53 19.50 -6.90
CA GLY A 66 -5.64 18.64 -7.67
C GLY A 66 -5.36 17.33 -6.95
N THR A 67 -5.46 16.21 -7.64
CA THR A 67 -5.04 14.90 -7.11
C THR A 67 -3.52 14.81 -7.18
N GLY A 68 -2.84 14.93 -6.04
CA GLY A 68 -1.42 14.62 -5.94
C GLY A 68 -1.23 13.11 -5.85
N THR A 69 -0.70 12.49 -6.90
CA THR A 69 -0.29 11.07 -6.86
C THR A 69 1.22 10.99 -6.72
N GLY A 70 1.70 10.25 -5.73
CA GLY A 70 3.12 9.91 -5.57
C GLY A 70 3.30 8.39 -5.52
N THR A 71 4.34 7.89 -6.18
CA THR A 71 4.72 6.46 -6.15
C THR A 71 5.94 6.32 -5.24
N ILE A 72 5.88 5.45 -4.24
CA ILE A 72 7.07 5.08 -3.46
C ILE A 72 7.79 3.96 -4.26
N ALA A 73 9.04 4.20 -4.66
CA ALA A 73 9.91 3.24 -5.33
C ALA A 73 10.90 2.61 -4.34
#